data_AF-A0A6J1DZG5-F1
#
_entry.id   AF-A0A6J1DZG5-F1
#
_cell.length_a   1.000
_cell.length_b   1.000
_cell.length_c   1.000
_cell.angle_alpha   90.00
_cell.angle_beta   90.00
_cell.angle_gamma   90.00
#
_symmetry.space_group_name_H-M   'P 1'
#
loop_
_entity.id
_entity.type
_entity.pdbx_description
1 polymer ?
#
loop_
_entity_poly.entity_id
_entity_poly.type
_entity_poly.pdbx_seq_one_letter_code
_entity_poly.pdbx_strand_id
1 'polypeptide(L)'
;MNKRSQNLTFSLFLFFLVSLLVCSSVVTVEARKQYHSKKGKHQKQKGAGNGSASAPAPFPDYNQTQSTIFNILSFGAKGNGVSDDSKALISAWKAACQIPGATLQIPSEYRFLIKPITLNGPCMPQLVLQLVLL
;
A
#
# COMPACT_ATOMS: atom_id res chain seq x y z
N MET A 1 -37.79 29.97 -29.06
CA MET A 1 -36.55 29.43 -28.44
C MET A 1 -36.30 30.21 -27.13
N ASN A 2 -36.46 29.59 -25.96
CA ASN A 2 -36.60 30.30 -24.68
C ASN A 2 -35.23 30.73 -24.10
N LYS A 3 -35.03 32.02 -23.79
CA LYS A 3 -33.77 32.58 -23.24
C LYS A 3 -33.26 31.82 -22.00
N ARG A 4 -34.19 31.31 -21.17
CA ARG A 4 -33.91 30.46 -20.00
C ARG A 4 -33.33 29.08 -20.36
N SER A 5 -33.80 28.48 -21.45
CA SER A 5 -33.26 27.22 -21.97
C SER A 5 -31.87 27.41 -22.54
N GLN A 6 -31.61 28.52 -23.22
CA GLN A 6 -30.29 28.88 -23.76
C GLN A 6 -29.25 29.12 -22.65
N ASN A 7 -29.66 29.77 -21.55
CA ASN A 7 -28.78 29.95 -20.39
C ASN A 7 -28.51 28.63 -19.66
N LEU A 8 -29.48 27.72 -19.61
CA LEU A 8 -29.33 26.40 -18.98
C LEU A 8 -28.43 25.49 -19.81
N THR A 9 -28.60 25.47 -21.14
CA THR A 9 -27.72 24.71 -22.05
C THR A 9 -26.30 25.25 -22.03
N PHE A 10 -26.13 26.58 -21.98
CA PHE A 10 -24.83 27.23 -21.81
C PHE A 10 -24.18 26.87 -20.47
N SER A 11 -24.95 26.92 -19.38
CA SER A 11 -24.49 26.53 -18.04
C SER A 11 -24.02 25.07 -18.01
N LEU A 12 -24.84 24.13 -18.51
CA LEU A 12 -24.47 22.73 -18.59
C LEU A 12 -23.21 22.52 -19.45
N PHE A 13 -23.11 23.18 -20.60
CA PHE A 13 -21.93 23.12 -21.47
C PHE A 13 -20.67 23.63 -20.78
N LEU A 14 -20.76 24.75 -20.04
CA LEU A 14 -19.64 25.26 -19.23
C LEU A 14 -19.21 24.28 -18.14
N PHE A 15 -20.16 23.64 -17.43
CA PHE A 15 -19.84 22.62 -16.42
C PHE A 15 -19.13 21.40 -17.05
N PHE A 16 -19.57 20.93 -18.22
CA PHE A 16 -18.91 19.83 -18.93
C PHE A 16 -17.49 20.21 -19.39
N LEU A 17 -17.30 21.43 -19.91
CA LEU A 17 -15.97 21.92 -20.32
C LEU A 17 -15.01 22.03 -19.12
N VAL A 18 -15.47 22.56 -17.99
CA VAL A 18 -14.66 22.65 -16.76
C VAL A 18 -14.31 21.26 -16.25
N SER A 19 -15.27 20.33 -16.25
CA SER A 19 -15.03 18.93 -15.87
C SER A 19 -13.98 18.25 -16.76
N LEU A 20 -14.05 18.43 -18.09
CA LEU A 20 -13.06 17.89 -19.02
C LEU A 20 -11.65 18.51 -18.86
N LEU A 21 -11.56 19.81 -18.56
CA LEU A 21 -10.29 20.48 -18.28
C LEU A 21 -9.66 20.00 -16.97
N VAL A 22 -10.47 19.74 -15.95
CA VAL A 22 -10.00 19.15 -14.68
C VAL A 22 -9.59 17.68 -14.87
N CYS A 23 -10.35 16.90 -15.64
CA CYS A 23 -10.00 15.51 -15.94
C CYS A 23 -8.69 15.40 -16.76
N SER A 24 -8.51 16.25 -17.77
CA SER A 24 -7.29 16.24 -18.60
C SER A 24 -6.04 16.66 -17.82
N SER A 25 -6.16 17.63 -16.91
CA SER A 25 -5.06 17.97 -16.01
C SER A 25 -4.71 16.80 -15.06
N VAL A 26 -5.69 16.10 -14.49
CA VAL A 26 -5.45 14.89 -13.67
C VAL A 26 -4.73 13.78 -14.46
N VAL A 27 -5.12 13.54 -15.72
CA VAL A 27 -4.47 12.53 -16.59
C VAL A 27 -3.01 12.92 -16.93
N THR A 28 -2.70 14.21 -17.05
CA THR A 28 -1.29 14.65 -17.23
C THR A 28 -0.42 14.49 -15.98
N VAL A 29 -1.00 14.47 -14.76
CA VAL A 29 -0.24 14.19 -13.53
C VAL A 29 0.15 12.71 -13.42
N GLU A 30 -0.61 11.81 -14.08
CA GLU A 30 -0.33 10.37 -14.10
C GLU A 30 0.62 9.94 -15.25
N ALA A 31 1.34 10.89 -15.86
CA ALA A 31 2.34 10.63 -16.90
C ALA A 31 3.78 10.95 -16.44
N ARG A 32 4.13 10.65 -15.18
CA ARG A 32 5.52 10.46 -14.73
C ARG A 32 5.61 9.43 -13.58
N LYS A 33 5.09 8.21 -13.77
CA LYS A 33 5.67 7.06 -13.06
C LYS A 33 6.46 6.24 -14.07
N GLN A 34 7.74 6.56 -14.08
CA GLN A 34 8.77 5.93 -14.87
C GLN A 34 8.61 4.40 -14.83
N TYR A 35 8.32 3.85 -16.00
CA TYR A 35 8.91 2.60 -16.45
C TYR A 35 10.43 2.69 -16.28
N HIS A 36 10.91 2.41 -15.07
CA HIS A 36 12.32 2.18 -14.80
C HIS A 36 12.51 0.72 -14.44
N SER A 37 12.76 -0.05 -15.49
CA SER A 37 13.59 -1.25 -15.42
C SER A 37 14.91 -0.90 -14.72
N LYS A 38 15.11 -1.42 -13.51
CA LYS A 38 16.45 -1.62 -12.96
C LYS A 38 16.57 -3.05 -12.43
N LYS A 39 17.06 -3.93 -13.31
CA LYS A 39 17.82 -5.12 -12.92
C LYS A 39 19.08 -4.63 -12.21
N GLY A 40 19.07 -4.61 -10.88
CA GLY A 40 20.27 -4.51 -10.04
C GLY A 40 20.76 -5.92 -9.70
N LYS A 41 21.92 -6.29 -10.24
CA LYS A 41 22.62 -7.55 -10.02
C LYS A 41 23.78 -7.28 -9.05
N HIS A 42 24.06 -8.26 -8.16
CA HIS A 42 25.23 -8.41 -7.26
C HIS A 42 25.20 -7.76 -5.87
N GLN A 43 25.12 -8.60 -4.83
CA GLN A 43 26.30 -8.85 -3.97
C GLN A 43 26.27 -10.30 -3.43
N LYS A 44 27.09 -11.13 -4.04
CA LYS A 44 27.45 -12.48 -3.58
C LYS A 44 28.68 -12.30 -2.69
N GLN A 45 28.52 -12.33 -1.38
CA GLN A 45 29.67 -12.44 -0.48
C GLN A 45 30.02 -13.92 -0.32
N LYS A 46 31.20 -14.27 -0.84
CA LYS A 46 31.90 -15.53 -0.60
C LYS A 46 32.57 -15.43 0.78
N GLY A 47 32.30 -16.38 1.65
CA GLY A 47 33.14 -16.69 2.81
C GLY A 47 33.39 -18.18 2.82
N ALA A 48 34.64 -18.59 2.55
CA ALA A 48 35.11 -19.95 2.66
C ALA A 48 35.66 -20.17 4.09
N GLY A 49 35.29 -21.29 4.72
CA GLY A 49 35.84 -21.74 5.99
C GLY A 49 35.40 -23.16 6.28
N ASN A 50 36.36 -24.09 6.29
CA ASN A 50 36.22 -25.51 6.61
C ASN A 50 35.83 -25.74 8.08
N GLY A 51 35.06 -26.79 8.35
CA GLY A 51 34.85 -27.29 9.70
C GLY A 51 33.86 -28.45 9.75
N SER A 52 34.37 -29.67 9.78
CA SER A 52 33.63 -30.90 10.08
C SER A 52 33.49 -31.03 11.59
N ALA A 53 32.26 -31.03 12.14
CA ALA A 53 31.93 -31.66 13.41
C ALA A 53 30.41 -31.64 13.64
N SER A 54 29.82 -32.81 13.82
CA SER A 54 28.42 -33.05 14.15
C SER A 54 28.08 -32.55 15.55
N ALA A 55 27.09 -31.65 15.65
CA ALA A 55 26.41 -31.30 16.89
C ALA A 55 24.94 -30.93 16.56
N PRO A 56 23.97 -31.11 17.49
CA PRO A 56 22.55 -30.95 17.21
C PRO A 56 22.24 -29.50 16.81
N ALA A 57 21.42 -29.32 15.77
CA ALA A 57 21.08 -28.01 15.21
C ALA A 57 20.57 -27.05 16.31
N PRO A 58 21.18 -25.86 16.47
CA PRO A 58 20.58 -24.79 17.25
C PRO A 58 19.21 -24.46 16.65
N PHE A 59 18.21 -24.27 17.51
CA PHE A 59 16.95 -23.62 17.12
C PHE A 59 17.28 -22.34 16.33
N PRO A 60 16.60 -22.06 15.20
CA PRO A 60 16.88 -20.85 14.44
C PRO A 60 16.66 -19.64 15.34
N ASP A 61 17.77 -18.98 15.66
CA ASP A 61 17.82 -17.70 16.33
C ASP A 61 17.11 -16.68 15.42
N TYR A 62 15.94 -16.20 15.85
CA TYR A 62 15.15 -15.21 15.13
C TYR A 62 15.73 -13.80 15.31
N ASN A 63 17.05 -13.67 15.43
CA ASN A 63 17.68 -12.37 15.66
C ASN A 63 17.78 -11.58 14.36
N GLN A 64 16.97 -10.52 14.32
CA GLN A 64 16.95 -9.43 13.35
C GLN A 64 16.54 -9.81 11.93
N THR A 65 15.31 -10.29 11.79
CA THR A 65 14.53 -9.97 10.59
C THR A 65 14.45 -8.46 10.48
N GLN A 66 14.94 -7.90 9.37
CA GLN A 66 14.53 -6.56 8.94
C GLN A 66 13.00 -6.59 8.87
N SER A 67 12.32 -6.07 9.89
CA SER A 67 10.86 -6.11 9.95
C SER A 67 10.32 -5.29 8.80
N THR A 68 9.69 -5.97 7.84
CA THR A 68 9.14 -5.28 6.67
C THR A 68 7.80 -4.68 7.09
N ILE A 69 7.74 -3.35 7.08
CA ILE A 69 6.55 -2.60 7.50
C ILE A 69 5.66 -2.32 6.29
N PHE A 70 4.41 -2.76 6.39
CA PHE A 70 3.34 -2.53 5.44
C PHE A 70 2.38 -1.49 6.03
N ASN A 71 2.67 -0.22 5.82
CA ASN A 71 1.78 0.86 6.25
C ASN A 71 0.58 0.96 5.30
N ILE A 72 -0.64 0.96 5.82
CA ILE A 72 -1.86 0.98 5.00
C ILE A 72 -2.01 2.23 4.12
N LEU A 73 -1.35 3.34 4.47
CA LEU A 73 -1.30 4.55 3.64
C LEU A 73 -0.57 4.29 2.31
N SER A 74 0.48 3.45 2.32
CA SER A 74 1.19 3.01 1.12
C SER A 74 0.32 2.17 0.18
N PHE A 75 -0.84 1.70 0.66
CA PHE A 75 -1.83 0.92 -0.08
C PHE A 75 -3.08 1.73 -0.45
N GLY A 76 -3.04 3.07 -0.27
CA GLY A 76 -4.09 3.98 -0.70
C GLY A 76 -5.15 4.29 0.36
N ALA A 77 -4.89 3.98 1.63
CA ALA A 77 -5.75 4.46 2.71
C ALA A 77 -5.66 5.99 2.80
N LYS A 78 -6.79 6.65 2.98
CA LYS A 78 -6.86 8.11 3.10
C LYS A 78 -6.75 8.59 4.54
N GLY A 79 -7.30 7.83 5.50
CA GLY A 79 -7.16 8.19 6.91
C GLY A 79 -7.89 9.47 7.33
N ASN A 80 -8.95 9.84 6.61
CA ASN A 80 -9.73 11.06 6.85
C ASN A 80 -11.04 10.84 7.63
N GLY A 81 -11.32 9.60 8.04
CA GLY A 81 -12.50 9.20 8.82
C GLY A 81 -13.81 9.14 8.03
N VAL A 82 -13.78 9.44 6.72
CA VAL A 82 -14.97 9.53 5.86
C VAL A 82 -14.89 8.55 4.70
N SER A 83 -13.71 8.40 4.09
CA SER A 83 -13.50 7.46 2.99
C SER A 83 -13.33 6.05 3.52
N ASP A 84 -13.97 5.10 2.84
CA ASP A 84 -13.82 3.67 3.15
C ASP A 84 -12.42 3.18 2.79
N ASP A 85 -11.61 2.91 3.81
CA ASP A 85 -10.21 2.51 3.70
C ASP A 85 -10.03 0.97 3.72
N SER A 86 -11.14 0.21 3.72
CA SER A 86 -11.14 -1.26 3.83
C SER A 86 -10.30 -1.94 2.74
N LYS A 87 -10.36 -1.42 1.50
CA LYS A 87 -9.61 -1.98 0.37
C LYS A 87 -8.10 -1.80 0.54
N ALA A 88 -7.67 -0.68 1.10
CA ALA A 88 -6.26 -0.42 1.38
C ALA A 88 -5.74 -1.36 2.48
N LEU A 89 -6.52 -1.55 3.56
CA LEU A 89 -6.20 -2.48 4.63
C LEU A 89 -6.08 -3.93 4.12
N ILE A 90 -7.03 -4.40 3.31
CA ILE A 90 -6.97 -5.75 2.71
C ILE A 90 -5.74 -5.90 1.80
N SER A 91 -5.41 -4.86 1.04
CA SER A 91 -4.26 -4.91 0.12
C SER A 91 -2.94 -4.97 0.89
N ALA A 92 -2.82 -4.17 1.95
CA ALA A 92 -1.66 -4.19 2.84
C ALA A 92 -1.53 -5.54 3.57
N TRP A 93 -2.64 -6.11 4.06
CA TRP A 93 -2.67 -7.44 4.67
C TRP A 93 -2.17 -8.53 3.70
N LYS A 94 -2.68 -8.56 2.47
CA LYS A 94 -2.26 -9.55 1.46
C LYS A 94 -0.78 -9.45 1.14
N ALA A 95 -0.23 -8.24 1.09
CA ALA A 95 1.19 -8.03 0.86
C ALA A 95 2.03 -8.48 2.07
N ALA A 96 1.60 -8.12 3.28
CA ALA A 96 2.28 -8.53 4.51
C ALA A 96 2.29 -10.05 4.71
N CYS A 97 1.21 -10.75 4.36
CA CYS A 97 1.11 -12.20 4.46
C CYS A 97 2.14 -12.98 3.63
N GLN A 98 2.76 -12.36 2.63
CA GLN A 98 3.77 -13.01 1.80
C GLN A 98 5.17 -12.97 2.42
N ILE A 99 5.38 -12.20 3.48
CA ILE A 99 6.69 -11.94 4.06
C ILE A 99 6.75 -12.45 5.51
N PRO A 100 7.70 -13.33 5.86
CA PRO A 100 7.89 -13.77 7.24
C PRO A 100 8.35 -12.60 8.12
N GLY A 101 7.80 -12.47 9.32
CA GLY A 101 8.14 -11.38 10.24
C GLY A 101 7.64 -10.00 9.81
N ALA A 102 6.66 -9.93 8.89
CA ALA A 102 6.10 -8.66 8.44
C ALA A 102 5.28 -7.96 9.53
N THR A 103 5.24 -6.63 9.46
CA THR A 103 4.37 -5.82 10.31
C THR A 103 3.39 -5.04 9.44
N LEU A 104 2.09 -5.31 9.58
CA LEU A 104 1.03 -4.48 9.03
C LEU A 104 0.77 -3.32 9.99
N GLN A 105 0.99 -2.09 9.56
CA GLN A 105 0.91 -0.90 10.41
C GLN A 105 -0.31 -0.05 10.09
N ILE A 106 -1.08 0.27 11.13
CA ILE A 106 -2.16 1.27 11.10
C ILE A 106 -1.70 2.47 11.96
N PRO A 107 -1.34 3.61 11.33
CA PRO A 107 -0.80 4.78 12.03
C PRO A 107 -1.88 5.52 12.84
N SER A 108 -1.54 6.00 14.03
CA SER A 108 -2.48 6.62 14.97
C SER A 108 -2.85 8.07 14.61
N GLU A 109 -2.05 8.72 13.76
CA GLU A 109 -2.22 10.12 13.35
C GLU A 109 -3.41 10.32 12.42
N TYR A 110 -4.08 9.24 12.03
CA TYR A 110 -5.14 9.20 11.02
C TYR A 110 -6.41 8.55 11.56
N ARG A 111 -7.54 8.85 10.92
CA ARG A 111 -8.84 8.24 11.22
C ARG A 111 -9.23 7.34 10.06
N PHE A 112 -9.22 6.02 10.25
CA PHE A 112 -9.59 5.09 9.20
C PHE A 112 -11.05 4.66 9.36
N LEU A 113 -11.86 4.84 8.32
CA LEU A 113 -13.18 4.22 8.26
C LEU A 113 -13.05 2.85 7.60
N ILE A 114 -13.18 1.80 8.40
CA ILE A 114 -13.09 0.41 7.96
C ILE A 114 -14.46 -0.24 8.12
N LYS A 115 -15.01 -0.75 7.03
CA LYS A 115 -16.22 -1.57 7.06
C LYS A 115 -15.87 -2.97 7.60
N PRO A 116 -16.88 -3.77 7.99
CA PRO A 116 -16.62 -5.17 8.34
C PRO A 116 -15.86 -5.90 7.22
N ILE A 117 -14.69 -6.44 7.55
CA ILE A 117 -13.82 -7.18 6.63
C ILE A 117 -13.33 -8.47 7.28
N THR A 118 -13.01 -9.45 6.44
CA THR A 118 -12.32 -10.67 6.86
C THR A 118 -10.91 -10.65 6.27
N LEU A 119 -9.92 -10.88 7.13
CA LEU A 119 -8.51 -10.94 6.75
C LEU A 119 -8.10 -12.41 6.59
N ASN A 120 -8.15 -12.90 5.36
CA ASN A 120 -7.89 -14.31 5.04
C ASN A 120 -6.40 -14.56 4.77
N GLY A 121 -5.91 -15.73 5.17
CA GLY A 121 -4.58 -16.26 4.83
C GLY A 121 -4.56 -17.07 3.53
N PRO A 122 -3.47 -17.82 3.24
CA PRO A 122 -2.36 -18.15 4.15
C PRO A 122 -1.36 -16.99 4.34
N CYS A 123 -0.75 -16.91 5.53
CA CYS A 123 0.27 -15.91 5.87
C CYS A 123 1.54 -16.60 6.38
N MET A 124 2.69 -16.00 6.09
CA MET A 124 3.97 -16.42 6.63
C MET A 124 4.01 -16.24 8.17
N PRO A 125 4.86 -17.01 8.88
CA PRO A 125 4.94 -16.92 10.33
C PRO A 125 5.38 -15.53 10.79
N GLN A 126 5.02 -15.19 12.03
CA GLN A 126 5.40 -13.93 12.71
C GLN A 126 4.83 -12.65 12.04
N LEU A 127 3.67 -12.74 11.37
CA LEU A 127 2.93 -11.56 10.94
C LEU A 127 2.37 -10.81 12.17
N VAL A 128 2.68 -9.52 12.29
CA VAL A 128 2.19 -8.64 13.36
C VAL A 128 1.25 -7.60 12.77
N LEU A 129 0.03 -7.49 13.34
CA LEU A 129 -0.83 -6.34 13.12
C LEU A 129 -0.56 -5.32 14.23
N GLN A 130 0.02 -4.18 13.87
CA GLN A 130 0.34 -3.11 14.80
C GLN A 130 -0.70 -1.99 14.72
N LEU A 131 -1.50 -1.89 15.78
CA LEU A 131 -2.39 -0.77 16.04
C LEU A 131 -1.66 0.18 16.98
N VAL A 132 -1.31 1.38 16.51
CA VAL A 132 -0.79 2.42 17.38
C VAL A 132 -1.99 3.22 17.88
N LEU A 133 -2.11 3.38 19.19
CA LEU A 133 -3.09 4.25 19.84
C LEU A 133 -2.33 5.43 20.46
N LEU A 134 -2.91 6.63 20.39
CA LEU A 134 -2.45 7.82 21.13
C LEU A 134 -3.21 7.95 22.44
#